data_AF-A0A7L2ZLR6-F1
#
_entry.id   AF-A0A7L2ZLR6-F1
#
_cell.length_a   1.000
_cell.length_b   1.000
_cell.length_c   1.000
_cell.angle_alpha   90.00
_cell.angle_beta   90.00
_cell.angle_gamma   90.00
#
_symmetry.space_group_name_H-M   'P 1'
#
loop_
_entity.id
_entity.type
_entity.pdbx_description
1 polymer ?
#
loop_
_entity_poly.entity_id
_entity_poly.type
_entity_poly.pdbx_seq_one_letter_code
_entity_poly.pdbx_strand_id
1 'polypeptide(L)'
;TPKPTSRNFTLNFTLTNLRYTADLDAPNSRRFLSTVKVMNHYVSLALLLPLLGLGAVSQRTCVTFFPRSGRHRDDTKVDAVCSYKDNASLARFDREKLYQELSTMTNNVTKLGHYSLDRSSLYVDG
;
A
#
# COMPACT_ATOMS: atom_id res chain seq x y z
N THR A 1 -6.42 16.91 -27.29
CA THR A 1 -6.20 15.68 -26.49
C THR A 1 -6.60 15.95 -25.05
N PRO A 2 -7.35 15.06 -24.36
CA PRO A 2 -7.68 15.24 -22.96
C PRO A 2 -6.41 15.29 -22.11
N LYS A 3 -6.33 16.23 -21.18
CA LYS A 3 -5.21 16.35 -20.25
C LYS A 3 -5.27 15.17 -19.26
N PRO A 4 -4.17 14.43 -19.05
CA PRO A 4 -4.16 13.35 -18.05
C PRO A 4 -4.45 13.93 -16.67
N THR A 5 -5.37 13.30 -15.94
CA THR A 5 -5.74 13.70 -14.57
C THR A 5 -5.03 12.78 -13.59
N SER A 6 -4.33 13.35 -12.61
CA SER A 6 -3.74 12.55 -11.53
C SER A 6 -4.82 12.23 -10.51
N ARG A 7 -4.97 10.97 -10.15
CA ARG A 7 -5.88 10.49 -9.11
C ARG A 7 -5.10 9.79 -8.02
N ASN A 8 -5.69 9.70 -6.84
CA ASN A 8 -5.10 9.05 -5.68
C ASN A 8 -6.03 7.96 -5.15
N PHE A 9 -5.44 6.93 -4.56
CA PHE A 9 -6.14 5.97 -3.71
C PHE A 9 -5.30 5.75 -2.44
N THR A 10 -5.93 5.26 -1.39
CA THR A 10 -5.26 4.90 -0.14
C THR A 10 -5.31 3.40 0.09
N LEU A 11 -4.30 2.91 0.80
CA LEU A 11 -4.18 1.54 1.24
C LEU A 11 -3.79 1.56 2.73
N ASN A 12 -4.56 0.85 3.54
CA ASN A 12 -4.30 0.72 4.97
C ASN A 12 -4.22 -0.77 5.34
N PHE A 13 -3.30 -1.14 6.24
CA PHE A 13 -3.25 -2.45 6.88
C PHE A 13 -2.38 -2.40 8.14
N THR A 14 -2.41 -3.44 8.96
CA THR A 14 -1.65 -3.52 10.21
C THR A 14 -0.73 -4.75 10.18
N LEU A 15 0.54 -4.52 10.52
CA LEU A 15 1.53 -5.57 10.73
C LEU A 15 1.53 -5.98 12.20
N THR A 16 1.30 -7.27 12.46
CA THR A 16 1.18 -7.81 13.82
C THR A 16 2.49 -8.34 14.39
N ASN A 17 3.53 -8.42 13.57
CA ASN A 17 4.87 -8.87 13.98
C ASN A 17 5.95 -7.79 13.78
N LEU A 18 5.54 -6.53 13.57
CA LEU A 18 6.43 -5.38 13.57
C LEU A 18 6.03 -4.44 14.70
N ARG A 19 6.81 -4.47 15.78
CA ARG A 19 6.64 -3.55 16.91
C ARG A 19 6.87 -2.10 16.50
N TYR A 20 5.98 -1.21 16.94
CA TYR A 20 6.16 0.22 16.80
C TYR A 20 7.30 0.72 17.69
N THR A 21 8.26 1.45 17.14
CA THR A 21 9.37 2.06 17.88
C THR A 21 9.61 3.50 17.44
N ALA A 22 10.34 4.28 18.23
CA ALA A 22 10.73 5.65 17.88
C ALA A 22 11.52 5.73 16.56
N ASP A 23 12.19 4.63 16.15
CA ASP A 23 12.85 4.58 14.85
C ASP A 23 11.84 4.67 13.70
N LEU A 24 10.60 4.17 13.86
CA LEU A 24 9.54 4.30 12.85
C LEU A 24 8.94 5.73 12.83
N ASP A 25 9.18 6.53 13.87
CA ASP A 25 8.87 7.98 13.87
C ASP A 25 9.97 8.81 13.18
N ALA A 26 11.16 8.24 12.95
CA ALA A 26 12.33 8.95 12.42
C ALA A 26 12.60 8.58 10.94
N PRO A 27 12.29 9.47 9.97
CA PRO A 27 12.37 9.16 8.53
C PRO A 27 13.75 8.72 8.03
N ASN A 28 14.81 9.10 8.74
CA ASN A 28 16.20 8.77 8.38
C ASN A 28 16.72 7.52 9.12
N SER A 29 15.91 6.89 9.96
CA SER A 29 16.34 5.69 10.68
C SER A 29 16.45 4.51 9.74
N ARG A 30 17.38 3.58 10.04
CA ARG A 30 17.52 2.33 9.28
C ARG A 30 16.22 1.51 9.28
N ARG A 31 15.47 1.52 10.38
CA ARG A 31 14.22 0.77 10.53
C ARG A 31 13.11 1.37 9.66
N PHE A 32 12.96 2.69 9.66
CA PHE A 32 12.01 3.38 8.78
C PHE A 32 12.31 3.10 7.31
N LEU A 33 13.56 3.37 6.88
CA LEU A 33 13.96 3.23 5.49
C LEU A 33 13.82 1.79 4.97
N SER A 34 14.22 0.80 5.77
CA SER A 34 14.05 -0.62 5.40
C SER A 34 12.58 -1.02 5.33
N THR A 35 11.75 -0.57 6.27
CA THR A 35 10.32 -0.88 6.27
C THR A 35 9.63 -0.24 5.06
N VAL A 36 9.85 1.05 4.79
CA VAL A 36 9.30 1.74 3.60
C VAL A 36 9.75 1.06 2.31
N LYS A 37 11.02 0.65 2.21
CA LYS A 37 11.52 -0.05 1.01
C LYS A 37 10.76 -1.35 0.76
N VAL A 38 10.51 -2.13 1.81
CA VAL A 38 9.74 -3.38 1.70
C VAL A 38 8.27 -3.09 1.34
N MET A 39 7.63 -2.12 2.00
CA MET A 39 6.24 -1.74 1.71
C MET A 39 6.08 -1.25 0.27
N ASN A 40 6.95 -0.33 -0.17
CA ASN A 40 6.93 0.19 -1.53
C ASN A 40 7.17 -0.92 -2.56
N HIS A 41 8.02 -1.91 -2.28
CA HIS A 41 8.21 -3.06 -3.16
C HIS A 41 6.92 -3.84 -3.34
N TYR A 42 6.23 -4.18 -2.25
CA TYR A 42 4.99 -4.94 -2.31
C TYR A 42 3.82 -4.18 -2.92
N VAL A 43 3.65 -2.92 -2.53
CA VAL A 43 2.65 -2.04 -3.11
C VAL A 43 2.94 -1.85 -4.60
N SER A 44 4.20 -1.66 -5.00
CA SER A 44 4.55 -1.60 -6.42
C SER A 44 4.24 -2.90 -7.15
N LEU A 45 4.57 -4.07 -6.58
CA LEU A 45 4.23 -5.36 -7.19
C LEU A 45 2.72 -5.53 -7.37
N ALA A 46 1.92 -5.19 -6.35
CA ALA A 46 0.47 -5.24 -6.45
C ALA A 46 -0.08 -4.30 -7.53
N LEU A 47 0.55 -3.14 -7.70
CA LEU A 47 0.17 -2.15 -8.71
C LEU A 47 0.76 -2.44 -10.11
N LEU A 48 1.70 -3.38 -10.22
CA LEU A 48 2.25 -3.89 -11.47
C LEU A 48 1.41 -5.04 -12.05
N LEU A 49 0.48 -5.61 -11.26
CA LEU A 49 -0.43 -6.63 -11.75
C LEU A 49 -1.27 -6.08 -12.92
N PRO A 50 -1.55 -6.88 -13.96
CA PRO A 50 -2.29 -6.46 -15.18
C PRO A 50 -3.73 -5.95 -14.93
N LEU A 51 -4.17 -5.93 -13.68
CA LEU A 51 -5.57 -5.98 -13.27
C LEU A 51 -6.26 -4.63 -13.09
N LEU A 52 -5.55 -3.51 -13.04
CA LEU A 52 -6.21 -2.21 -12.99
C LEU A 52 -6.69 -1.72 -14.37
N GLY A 53 -6.44 -2.48 -15.46
CA GLY A 53 -6.60 -2.02 -16.85
C GLY A 53 -5.85 -0.71 -17.15
N LEU A 54 -4.88 -0.41 -16.31
CA LEU A 54 -3.89 0.65 -16.37
C LEU A 54 -2.73 0.17 -17.26
N GLY A 55 -3.01 0.01 -18.56
CA GLY A 55 -1.98 -0.21 -19.56
C GLY A 55 -0.86 0.81 -19.36
N ALA A 56 0.35 0.34 -19.08
CA ALA A 56 1.55 1.14 -18.92
C ALA A 56 1.32 2.51 -18.22
N VAL A 57 0.77 2.54 -17.00
CA VAL A 57 0.83 3.79 -16.21
C VAL A 57 2.28 4.04 -15.84
N SER A 58 2.94 4.85 -16.65
CA SER A 58 4.37 5.13 -16.55
C SER A 58 4.77 5.88 -15.28
N GLN A 59 3.80 6.32 -14.46
CA GLN A 59 4.05 7.12 -13.26
C GLN A 59 3.07 6.72 -12.16
N ARG A 60 3.53 5.85 -11.26
CA ARG A 60 2.86 5.50 -10.02
C ARG A 60 3.80 5.88 -8.88
N THR A 61 3.32 6.64 -7.92
CA THR A 61 4.09 6.96 -6.71
C THR A 61 3.27 6.60 -5.50
N CYS A 62 3.86 5.87 -4.56
CA CYS A 62 3.23 5.59 -3.27
C CYS A 62 4.11 6.17 -2.18
N VAL A 63 3.47 6.85 -1.23
CA VAL A 63 4.12 7.35 -0.02
C VAL A 63 3.57 6.57 1.15
N THR A 64 4.46 5.93 1.90
CA THR A 64 4.12 5.05 3.02
C THR A 64 4.44 5.74 4.35
N PHE A 65 3.52 5.64 5.30
CA PHE A 65 3.63 6.20 6.65
C PHE A 65 3.27 5.15 7.70
N PHE A 66 3.83 5.31 8.90
CA PHE A 66 3.57 4.43 10.04
C PHE A 66 2.95 5.24 11.17
N PRO A 67 1.63 5.48 11.16
CA PRO A 67 1.00 6.22 12.25
C PRO A 67 1.05 5.42 13.55
N ARG A 68 1.26 6.13 14.66
CA ARG A 68 1.24 5.54 15.99
C ARG A 68 -0.14 4.94 16.28
N SER A 69 -0.20 3.61 16.37
CA SER A 69 -1.40 2.90 16.82
C SER A 69 -1.64 3.17 18.31
N GLY A 70 -2.85 3.62 18.66
CA GLY A 70 -3.26 3.78 20.06
C GLY A 70 -3.64 2.46 20.74
N ARG A 71 -3.82 1.37 19.98
CA ARG A 71 -4.38 0.10 20.49
C ARG A 71 -3.32 -0.90 20.95
N HIS A 72 -2.19 -1.01 20.25
CA HIS A 72 -1.12 -1.95 20.58
C HIS A 72 0.23 -1.40 20.13
N ARG A 73 1.21 -1.34 21.05
CA ARG A 73 2.58 -0.94 20.71
C ARG A 73 3.33 -2.04 19.95
N ASP A 74 2.85 -3.27 20.01
CA ASP A 74 3.49 -4.44 19.39
C ASP A 74 3.17 -4.59 17.89
N ASP A 75 2.21 -3.79 17.41
CA ASP A 75 1.82 -3.75 16.01
C ASP A 75 2.23 -2.43 15.34
N THR A 76 2.33 -2.44 14.02
CA THR A 76 2.58 -1.24 13.21
C THR A 76 1.48 -1.09 12.17
N LYS A 77 0.70 -0.01 12.26
CA LYS A 77 -0.21 0.39 11.19
C LYS A 77 0.60 0.95 10.02
N VAL A 78 0.21 0.59 8.81
CA VAL A 78 0.79 1.07 7.55
C VAL A 78 -0.31 1.80 6.79
N ASP A 79 -0.05 3.07 6.49
CA ASP A 79 -0.90 3.89 5.64
C ASP A 79 -0.10 4.29 4.40
N ALA A 80 -0.59 3.93 3.21
CA ALA A 80 0.03 4.26 1.94
C ALA A 80 -0.93 5.09 1.08
N VAL A 81 -0.43 6.21 0.57
CA VAL A 81 -1.13 7.06 -0.39
C VAL A 81 -0.47 6.89 -1.75
N CYS A 82 -1.23 6.40 -2.72
CA CYS A 82 -0.73 6.10 -4.05
C CYS A 82 -1.39 6.99 -5.09
N SER A 83 -0.57 7.59 -5.96
CA SER A 83 -1.03 8.38 -7.09
C SER A 83 -0.85 7.62 -8.41
N TYR A 84 -1.78 7.82 -9.33
CA TYR A 84 -1.75 7.25 -10.67
C TYR A 84 -2.31 8.24 -11.70
N LYS A 85 -1.84 8.14 -12.94
CA LYS A 85 -2.41 8.90 -14.05
C LYS A 85 -3.62 8.18 -14.61
N ASP A 86 -4.76 8.84 -14.54
CA ASP A 86 -5.98 8.43 -15.21
C ASP A 86 -5.94 8.94 -16.65
N ASN A 87 -5.65 8.03 -17.59
CA ASN A 87 -5.88 8.28 -19.01
C ASN A 87 -7.31 7.85 -19.30
N ALA A 88 -8.14 8.76 -19.82
CA ALA A 88 -9.56 8.52 -20.09
C ALA A 88 -9.88 7.30 -21.00
N SER A 89 -8.86 6.68 -21.60
CA SER A 89 -8.91 5.49 -22.46
C SER A 89 -8.47 4.18 -21.77
N LEU A 90 -8.03 4.23 -20.50
CA LEU A 90 -7.62 3.06 -19.71
C LEU A 90 -8.68 2.74 -18.64
N ALA A 91 -8.74 1.49 -18.19
CA ALA A 91 -9.80 1.07 -17.27
C ALA A 91 -9.79 1.92 -15.99
N ARG A 92 -10.98 2.26 -15.52
CA ARG A 92 -11.18 3.02 -14.29
C ARG A 92 -10.65 2.23 -13.10
N PHE A 93 -10.13 2.95 -12.11
CA PHE A 93 -9.78 2.38 -10.81
C PHE A 93 -10.97 1.62 -10.22
N ASP A 94 -10.72 0.38 -9.83
CA ASP A 94 -11.68 -0.50 -9.21
C ASP A 94 -11.13 -0.93 -7.84
N ARG A 95 -11.73 -0.35 -6.80
CA ARG A 95 -11.37 -0.57 -5.40
C ARG A 95 -11.50 -2.05 -5.01
N GLU A 96 -12.59 -2.70 -5.43
CA GLU A 96 -12.89 -4.08 -5.05
C GLU A 96 -11.89 -5.03 -5.71
N LYS A 97 -11.61 -4.80 -6.99
CA LYS A 97 -10.60 -5.57 -7.72
C LYS A 97 -9.20 -5.42 -7.11
N LEU A 98 -8.81 -4.20 -6.73
CA LEU A 98 -7.53 -3.99 -6.04
C LEU A 98 -7.48 -4.70 -4.68
N TYR A 99 -8.58 -4.66 -3.91
CA TYR A 99 -8.68 -5.38 -2.65
C TYR A 99 -8.53 -6.90 -2.84
N GLN A 100 -9.21 -7.50 -3.83
CA GLN A 100 -9.14 -8.94 -4.08
C GLN A 100 -7.73 -9.41 -4.46
N GLU A 101 -7.03 -8.62 -5.28
CA GLU A 101 -5.65 -8.92 -5.67
C GLU A 101 -4.69 -8.81 -4.49
N LEU A 102 -4.79 -7.73 -3.71
CA LEU A 102 -4.00 -7.57 -2.49
C LEU A 102 -4.27 -8.71 -1.51
N SER A 103 -5.54 -9.09 -1.32
CA SER A 103 -5.93 -10.23 -0.49
C SER A 103 -5.26 -11.52 -0.97
N THR A 104 -5.31 -11.79 -2.28
CA THR A 104 -4.69 -12.98 -2.88
C THR A 104 -3.17 -12.99 -2.70
N MET A 105 -2.49 -11.88 -3.04
CA MET A 105 -1.04 -11.73 -2.88
C MET A 105 -0.57 -11.88 -1.42
N THR A 106 -1.44 -11.51 -0.48
CA THR A 106 -1.14 -11.53 0.96
C THR A 106 -1.71 -12.75 1.69
N ASN A 107 -2.04 -13.82 0.94
CA ASN A 107 -2.61 -15.04 1.48
C ASN A 107 -3.83 -14.77 2.36
N ASN A 108 -4.85 -14.14 1.78
CA ASN A 108 -6.05 -13.68 2.47
C ASN A 108 -5.75 -12.69 3.61
N VAL A 109 -4.85 -11.73 3.38
CA VAL A 109 -4.50 -10.67 4.34
C VAL A 109 -3.86 -11.23 5.62
N THR A 110 -3.11 -12.33 5.52
CA THR A 110 -2.44 -12.93 6.69
C THR A 110 -0.93 -12.78 6.63
N LYS A 111 -0.33 -12.68 5.44
CA LYS A 111 1.12 -12.69 5.28
C LYS A 111 1.59 -11.80 4.13
N LEU A 112 2.59 -10.96 4.40
CA LEU A 112 3.29 -10.16 3.40
C LEU A 112 4.80 -10.36 3.53
N GLY A 113 5.34 -11.32 2.77
CA GLY A 113 6.73 -11.73 2.93
C GLY A 113 6.99 -12.30 4.33
N HIS A 114 7.89 -11.66 5.08
CA HIS A 114 8.18 -11.99 6.49
C HIS A 114 7.24 -11.30 7.48
N TYR A 115 6.36 -10.41 7.02
CA TYR A 115 5.39 -9.75 7.89
C TYR A 115 4.10 -10.56 8.02
N SER A 116 3.53 -10.54 9.23
CA SER A 116 2.19 -11.04 9.54
C SER A 116 1.22 -9.86 9.54
N LEU A 117 0.02 -10.08 9.03
CA LEU A 117 -1.00 -9.05 8.84
C LEU A 117 -2.22 -9.32 9.74
N ASP A 118 -2.85 -8.26 10.22
CA ASP A 118 -4.22 -8.36 10.73
C ASP A 118 -5.19 -8.44 9.55
N ARG A 119 -5.84 -9.60 9.41
CA ARG A 119 -6.78 -9.90 8.33
C ARG A 119 -7.91 -8.88 8.20
N SER A 120 -8.33 -8.27 9.30
CA SER A 120 -9.43 -7.30 9.33
C SER A 120 -9.00 -5.88 9.00
N SER A 121 -7.68 -5.63 8.89
CA SER A 121 -7.14 -4.28 8.78
C SER A 121 -6.94 -3.78 7.35
N LEU A 122 -6.99 -4.66 6.35
CA LEU A 122 -6.83 -4.26 4.95
C LEU A 122 -8.01 -3.40 4.50
N TYR A 123 -7.72 -2.18 4.06
CA TYR A 123 -8.71 -1.26 3.52
C TYR A 123 -8.11 -0.52 2.32
N VAL A 124 -8.94 -0.33 1.29
CA VAL A 124 -8.60 0.43 0.08
C VAL A 124 -9.66 1.51 -0.08
N ASP A 125 -9.26 2.76 -0.37
CA ASP A 125 -10.16 3.88 -0.63
C ASP A 125 -9.73 4.68 -1.86
N GLY A 126 -10.63 5.39 -2.55
CA GLY A 126 -10.29 6.18 -3.74
C GLY A 126 -11.45 6.93 -4.38
#